data_AF-A0A6V7J2T3-F1
#
_entry.id   AF-A0A6V7J2T3-F1
#
_cell.length_a   1.000
_cell.length_b   1.000
_cell.length_c   1.000
_cell.angle_alpha   90.00
_cell.angle_beta   90.00
_cell.angle_gamma   90.00
#
_symmetry.space_group_name_H-M   'P 1'
#
loop_
_entity.id
_entity.type
_entity.pdbx_description
1 polymer ?
#
loop_
_entity_poly.entity_id
_entity_poly.type
_entity_poly.pdbx_seq_one_letter_code
_entity_poly.pdbx_strand_id
1 'polypeptide(L)' 'GEVKLADFGLARLYNAEDRQRPYTNKVITLWYRPPELLLGEERYGPAIDVWSCGCILGELFWKKPLFQ' A
#
# COMPACT_ATOMS: atom_id res chain seq x y z
N GLY A 1 -9.04 19.55 -12.71
CA GLY A 1 -7.72 18.91 -12.60
C GLY A 1 -7.91 17.42 -12.67
N GLU A 2 -7.05 16.71 -13.38
CA GLU A 2 -7.10 15.24 -13.49
C GLU A 2 -6.01 14.62 -12.60
N VAL A 3 -6.40 13.72 -11.70
CA VAL A 3 -5.47 12.96 -10.87
C VAL A 3 -5.19 11.62 -11.56
N LYS A 4 -3.90 11.25 -11.66
CA LYS A 4 -3.43 10.01 -12.28
C LYS A 4 -2.34 9.40 -11.40
N LEU A 5 -2.31 8.07 -11.30
CA LEU A 5 -1.20 7.35 -10.67
C LEU A 5 0.03 7.43 -11.58
N ALA A 6 1.21 7.63 -10.98
CA ALA A 6 2.42 7.98 -11.74
C ALA A 6 3.50 6.89 -11.74
N ASP A 7 3.68 6.16 -10.64
CA ASP A 7 4.76 5.19 -10.49
C ASP A 7 4.21 3.77 -10.30
N PHE A 8 4.59 2.88 -11.23
CA PHE A 8 4.25 1.46 -11.22
C PHE A 8 5.47 0.56 -11.04
N GLY A 9 6.63 1.10 -10.61
CA GLY A 9 7.89 0.38 -10.49
C GLY A 9 7.88 -0.80 -9.51
N LEU A 10 6.98 -0.77 -8.51
CA LEU A 10 6.74 -1.87 -7.57
C LEU A 10 5.39 -2.56 -7.77
N ALA A 11 4.62 -2.20 -8.81
CA ALA A 11 3.31 -2.80 -9.06
C ALA A 11 3.42 -4.29 -9.42
N ARG A 12 2.42 -5.07 -9.01
CA ARG A 12 2.36 -6.52 -9.26
C ARG A 12 0.97 -6.94 -9.71
N LEU A 13 0.92 -7.95 -10.58
CA LEU A 13 -0.33 -8.62 -10.91
C LEU A 13 -0.80 -9.42 -9.69
N TYR A 14 -2.02 -9.12 -9.25
CA TYR A 14 -2.71 -9.86 -8.20
C TYR A 14 -3.58 -10.94 -8.83
N ASN A 15 -3.49 -12.17 -8.30
CA ASN A 15 -4.39 -13.26 -8.67
C ASN A 15 -5.26 -13.62 -7.46
N ALA A 16 -6.57 -13.38 -7.56
CA ALA A 16 -7.51 -13.63 -6.48
C ALA A 16 -7.73 -15.13 -6.19
N GLU A 17 -7.43 -16.00 -7.16
CA GLU A 17 -7.52 -17.46 -7.04
C GLU A 17 -6.32 -18.04 -6.29
N ASP A 18 -5.15 -17.40 -6.39
CA ASP A 18 -3.91 -17.82 -5.75
C ASP A 18 -3.61 -16.97 -4.50
N ARG A 19 -4.44 -17.16 -3.48
CA ARG A 19 -4.34 -16.42 -2.20
C ARG A 19 -3.10 -16.75 -1.36
N GLN A 20 -2.41 -17.84 -1.69
CA GLN A 20 -1.24 -18.31 -0.94
C GLN A 20 0.08 -17.86 -1.56
N ARG A 21 0.05 -17.20 -2.73
CA ARG A 21 1.24 -16.68 -3.39
C ARG A 21 1.99 -15.70 -2.48
N PRO A 22 3.27 -15.97 -2.16
CA PRO A 22 4.09 -15.01 -1.45
C PRO A 22 4.49 -13.86 -2.37
N TYR A 23 4.52 -12.65 -1.80
CA TYR A 23 4.94 -11.42 -2.44
C TYR A 23 6.05 -10.74 -1.64
N THR A 24 6.78 -9.82 -2.29
CA THR A 24 7.89 -9.08 -1.66
C THR A 24 7.39 -8.13 -0.58
N ASN A 25 7.70 -8.40 0.69
CA ASN A 25 7.25 -7.58 1.81
C ASN A 25 7.68 -6.09 1.76
N LYS A 26 8.89 -5.79 1.26
CA LYS A 26 9.45 -4.43 1.21
C LYS A 26 8.90 -3.58 0.06
N VAL A 27 7.58 -3.38 0.06
CA VAL A 27 6.86 -2.46 -0.83
C VAL A 27 6.26 -1.31 -0.03
N ILE A 28 5.77 -0.29 -0.74
CA ILE A 28 5.14 0.92 -0.18
C ILE A 28 6.12 1.79 0.64
N THR A 29 5.99 3.11 0.53
CA THR A 29 6.75 4.07 1.34
C THR A 29 6.38 3.92 2.82
N LEU A 30 7.36 3.97 3.72
CA LEU A 30 7.20 3.57 5.14
C LEU A 30 6.00 4.23 5.85
N TRP A 31 5.75 5.52 5.65
CA TRP A 31 4.64 6.26 6.30
C TRP A 31 3.24 5.83 5.84
N TYR A 32 3.15 5.18 4.68
CA TYR A 32 1.91 4.68 4.10
C TYR A 32 1.84 3.16 4.15
N ARG A 33 2.83 2.51 4.77
CA ARG A 33 2.91 1.05 4.83
C ARG A 33 1.93 0.51 5.89
N PRO A 34 1.14 -0.51 5.55
CA PRO A 34 0.23 -1.14 6.51
C PRO A 34 0.96 -2.00 7.55
N PRO A 35 0.32 -2.25 8.71
CA PRO A 35 0.92 -2.97 9.83
C PRO A 35 1.32 -4.41 9.49
N GLU A 36 0.57 -5.14 8.66
CA GLU A 36 0.93 -6.49 8.23
C GLU A 36 2.26 -6.54 7.47
N LEU A 37 2.54 -5.53 6.65
CA LEU A 37 3.84 -5.44 5.96
C LEU A 37 4.95 -5.06 6.94
N LEU A 38 4.68 -4.22 7.94
CA LEU A 38 5.65 -3.93 9.00
C LEU A 38 6.00 -5.15 9.85
N LEU A 39 5.05 -6.08 10.00
CA LEU A 39 5.20 -7.34 10.71
C LEU A 39 5.85 -8.45 9.86
N GLY A 40 6.17 -8.17 8.60
CA GLY A 40 6.85 -9.12 7.72
C GLY A 40 5.93 -10.07 6.95
N GLU A 41 4.62 -9.79 6.86
CA GLU A 41 3.70 -10.63 6.07
C GLU A 41 4.08 -10.60 4.58
N GLU A 42 4.09 -11.78 3.97
CA GLU A 42 4.40 -11.97 2.55
C GLU A 42 3.15 -12.34 1.74
N ARG A 43 2.10 -12.84 2.40
CA ARG A 43 0.80 -13.14 1.78
C ARG A 43 -0.16 -12.00 2.08
N TYR A 44 -0.11 -11.00 1.24
CA TYR A 44 -0.99 -9.85 1.31
C TYR A 44 -1.81 -9.70 0.02
N GLY A 45 -2.85 -8.88 0.08
CA GLY A 45 -3.73 -8.61 -1.05
C GLY A 45 -3.99 -7.12 -1.22
N PRO A 46 -5.03 -6.74 -1.99
CA PRO A 46 -5.36 -5.34 -2.29
C PRO A 46 -5.60 -4.44 -1.07
N ALA A 47 -5.80 -5.03 0.12
CA ALA A 47 -5.97 -4.29 1.36
C ALA A 47 -4.79 -3.35 1.68
N ILE A 48 -3.56 -3.70 1.26
CA ILE A 48 -2.38 -2.85 1.49
C ILE A 48 -2.46 -1.51 0.74
N ASP A 49 -3.11 -1.52 -0.43
CA ASP A 49 -3.33 -0.31 -1.23
C ASP A 49 -4.43 0.55 -0.63
N VAL A 50 -5.48 -0.09 -0.10
CA VAL A 50 -6.57 0.60 0.61
C VAL A 50 -6.05 1.31 1.86
N TRP A 51 -5.14 0.69 2.61
CA TRP A 51 -4.48 1.34 3.74
C TRP A 51 -3.72 2.60 3.30
N SER A 52 -2.89 2.49 2.25
CA SER A 52 -2.13 3.61 1.71
C SER A 52 -3.04 4.76 1.26
N CYS A 53 -4.15 4.45 0.59
CA CYS A 53 -5.18 5.42 0.21
C CYS A 53 -5.82 6.10 1.44
N GLY A 54 -6.10 5.35 2.50
CA GLY A 54 -6.60 5.89 3.77
C GLY A 54 -5.60 6.87 4.40
N CYS A 55 -4.31 6.54 4.36
CA CYS A 55 -3.27 7.43 4.84
C CYS A 55 -3.20 8.75 4.05
N ILE A 56 -3.24 8.66 2.71
CA ILE A 56 -3.27 9.84 1.83
C ILE A 56 -4.52 10.68 2.09
N LEU A 57 -5.69 10.05 2.26
CA LEU A 57 -6.93 10.76 2.57
C LEU A 57 -6.82 11.53 3.89
N GLY A 58 -6.31 10.90 4.95
CA GLY A 58 -6.10 11.59 6.22
C GLY A 58 -5.08 12.72 6.13
N GLU A 59 -4.00 12.55 5.36
CA GLU A 59 -3.03 13.60 5.09
C GLU A 59 -3.64 14.79 4.32
N LEU A 60 -4.58 14.55 3.40
CA LEU A 60 -5.26 15.63 2.69
C LEU A 60 -6.08 16.52 3.63
N PHE A 61 -6.67 15.95 4.68
CA PHE A 61 -7.39 16.69 5.72
C PHE A 61 -6.43 17.37 6.72
N TRP A 62 -5.42 16.64 7.18
CA TRP A 62 -4.52 17.09 8.24
C TRP A 62 -3.36 17.98 7.75
N LYS A 63 -3.10 17.98 6.43
CA LYS A 63 -1.98 18.66 5.75
C LYS A 63 -0.60 18.23 6.25
N LYS A 64 -0.50 17.10 6.95
CA LYS A 64 0.76 16.45 7.34
C LYS A 64 0.58 14.93 7.27
N PRO A 65 1.65 14.16 7.04
CA PRO A 65 1.57 12.71 7.05
C PRO A 65 1.12 12.19 8.42
N LEU A 66 0.32 11.12 8.42
CA LEU A 66 -0.22 10.54 9.66
C LEU A 66 0.83 9.83 10.52
N PHE A 67 1.84 9.23 9.88
CA PHE A 67 2.81 8.33 10.52
C PHE A 67 4.27 8.67 10.15
N GLN A 68 4.57 9.96 9.96
CA GLN A 68 5.92 10.45 9.66
C GLN A 68 6.89 10.30 10.84
#